data_AF-A0A535WWB5-F1
#
_entry.id   AF-A0A535WWB5-F1
#
_cell.length_a   1.000
_cell.length_b   1.000
_cell.length_c   1.000
_cell.angle_alpha   90.00
_cell.angle_beta   90.00
_cell.angle_gamma   90.00
#
_symmetry.space_group_name_H-M   'P 1'
#
loop_
_entity.id
_entity.type
_entity.pdbx_description
1 polymer ?
#
loop_
_entity_poly.entity_id
_entity_poly.type
_entity_poly.pdbx_seq_one_letter_code
_entity_poly.pdbx_strand_id
1 'polypeptide(L)'
;MGAGLHRRPHDLLLAPDRDRLGTNGLRLIPPHAITLRFGEDSFNLHRAEAVRAHRSFAVHVVAGLEHDLDRPEDIARFMQLGRDTATLRLLQEFTAAERLLASAPPLA
;
A
#
# COMPACT_ATOMS: atom_id res chain seq x y z
N MET A 1 -18.91 -35.32 -0.40
CA MET A 1 -19.23 -34.20 -1.31
C MET A 1 -19.36 -32.94 -0.47
N GLY A 2 -18.26 -32.22 -0.23
CA GLY A 2 -18.29 -30.92 0.43
C GLY A 2 -18.35 -29.85 -0.64
N ALA A 3 -19.47 -29.13 -0.73
CA ALA A 3 -19.58 -27.97 -1.61
C ALA A 3 -18.55 -26.93 -1.15
N GLY A 4 -17.50 -26.72 -1.95
CA GLY A 4 -16.57 -25.63 -1.72
C GLY A 4 -17.35 -24.32 -1.77
N LEU A 5 -17.35 -23.57 -0.66
CA LEU A 5 -17.89 -22.22 -0.62
C LEU A 5 -17.14 -21.38 -1.65
N HIS A 6 -17.70 -21.22 -2.84
CA HIS A 6 -17.23 -20.26 -3.82
C HIS A 6 -17.45 -18.87 -3.25
N ARG A 7 -16.44 -18.36 -2.53
CA ARG A 7 -16.45 -16.98 -2.02
C ARG A 7 -16.45 -16.08 -3.27
N ARG A 8 -17.58 -15.41 -3.53
CA ARG A 8 -17.63 -14.45 -4.62
C ARG A 8 -16.51 -13.43 -4.39
N PRO A 9 -15.66 -13.16 -5.38
CA PRO A 9 -14.61 -12.16 -5.23
C PRO A 9 -15.26 -10.80 -4.94
N HIS A 10 -14.69 -10.05 -4.01
CA HIS A 10 -15.14 -8.68 -3.75
C HIS A 10 -14.96 -7.84 -5.02
N ASP A 11 -15.89 -6.90 -5.24
CA ASP A 11 -15.82 -5.95 -6.35
C ASP A 11 -14.57 -5.07 -6.22
N LEU A 12 -14.16 -4.76 -4.99
CA LEU A 12 -12.95 -4.01 -4.69
C LEU A 12 -12.02 -4.75 -3.73
N LEU A 13 -10.72 -4.70 -3.98
CA LEU A 13 -9.69 -4.97 -2.97
C LEU A 13 -8.85 -3.71 -2.77
N LEU A 14 -8.71 -3.29 -1.51
CA LEU A 14 -7.85 -2.16 -1.13
C LEU A 14 -6.65 -2.68 -0.36
N ALA A 15 -5.45 -2.30 -0.78
CA ALA A 15 -4.22 -2.41 0.02
C ALA A 15 -3.87 -1.00 0.50
N PRO A 16 -4.00 -0.72 1.80
CA PRO A 16 -3.66 0.59 2.34
C PRO A 16 -2.14 0.78 2.42
N ASP A 17 -1.73 2.04 2.62
CA ASP A 17 -0.42 2.34 3.19
C ASP A 17 -0.32 1.86 4.65
N ARG A 18 0.87 2.01 5.25
CA ARG A 18 1.11 1.63 6.66
C ARG A 18 0.20 2.36 7.66
N ASP A 19 -0.12 3.63 7.37
CA ASP A 19 -0.84 4.53 8.28
C ASP A 19 -2.37 4.47 8.06
N ARG A 20 -2.82 3.68 7.06
CA ARG A 20 -4.21 3.54 6.61
C ARG A 20 -4.88 4.86 6.22
N LEU A 21 -4.10 5.77 5.65
CA LEU A 21 -4.57 7.04 5.09
C LEU A 21 -4.61 6.94 3.56
N GLY A 22 -3.54 6.39 2.97
CA GLY A 22 -3.38 6.15 1.54
C GLY A 22 -3.88 4.79 1.06
N THR A 23 -4.10 4.67 -0.26
CA THR A 23 -4.39 3.41 -0.96
C THR A 23 -3.25 3.07 -1.92
N ASN A 24 -2.41 2.10 -1.56
CA ASN A 24 -1.20 1.72 -2.30
C ASN A 24 -1.46 0.60 -3.32
N GLY A 25 -2.54 -0.14 -3.12
CA GLY A 25 -3.07 -1.07 -4.11
C GLY A 25 -4.58 -0.98 -4.20
N LEU A 26 -5.10 -0.98 -5.42
CA LEU A 26 -6.53 -1.00 -5.67
C LEU A 26 -6.83 -1.95 -6.83
N ARG A 27 -7.67 -2.94 -6.57
CA ARG A 27 -8.21 -3.84 -7.60
C ARG A 27 -9.70 -3.60 -7.72
N LEU A 28 -10.19 -3.43 -8.94
CA LEU A 28 -11.60 -3.16 -9.25
C LEU A 28 -12.14 -4.19 -10.23
N ILE A 29 -13.30 -4.75 -9.92
CA ILE A 29 -14.13 -5.52 -10.85
C ILE A 29 -15.58 -5.04 -10.69
N PRO A 30 -16.20 -4.45 -11.72
CA PRO A 30 -15.58 -3.98 -12.96
C PRO A 30 -14.63 -2.78 -12.73
N PRO A 31 -13.80 -2.38 -13.72
CA PRO A 31 -12.85 -1.26 -13.56
C PRO A 31 -13.51 0.09 -13.23
N HIS A 32 -14.82 0.22 -13.47
CA HIS A 32 -15.63 1.41 -13.17
C HIS A 32 -16.52 1.21 -11.92
N ALA A 33 -16.19 0.27 -11.03
CA ALA A 33 -17.03 -0.05 -9.87
C ALA A 33 -17.28 1.15 -8.95
N ILE A 34 -16.32 2.06 -8.83
CA ILE A 34 -16.38 3.29 -8.03
C ILE A 34 -15.71 4.47 -8.74
N THR A 35 -15.95 5.69 -8.24
CA THR A 35 -15.13 6.85 -8.60
C THR A 35 -13.83 6.83 -7.79
N LEU A 36 -12.69 6.99 -8.46
CA LEU A 36 -11.38 7.01 -7.81
C LEU A 36 -11.15 8.34 -7.08
N ARG A 37 -10.55 8.26 -5.90
CA ARG A 37 -10.31 9.39 -4.98
C ARG A 37 -8.91 9.28 -4.37
N PHE A 38 -7.88 9.31 -5.22
CA PHE A 38 -6.49 9.34 -4.76
C PHE A 38 -6.11 10.69 -4.14
N GLY A 39 -5.09 10.67 -3.29
CA GLY A 39 -4.64 11.81 -2.50
C GLY A 39 -4.75 11.53 -1.01
N GLU A 40 -4.82 12.61 -0.24
CA GLU A 40 -5.01 12.56 1.21
C GLU A 40 -6.30 11.80 1.56
N ASP A 41 -6.21 10.93 2.57
CA ASP A 41 -7.32 10.11 3.07
C ASP A 41 -7.97 9.18 2.02
N SER A 42 -7.27 8.89 0.92
CA SER A 42 -7.79 8.08 -0.19
C SER A 42 -8.31 6.71 0.24
N PHE A 43 -7.74 6.09 1.28
CA PHE A 43 -8.25 4.83 1.81
C PHE A 43 -9.70 4.93 2.29
N ASN A 44 -10.02 5.95 3.08
CA ASN A 44 -11.38 6.14 3.58
C ASN A 44 -12.31 6.63 2.48
N LEU A 45 -11.83 7.50 1.58
CA LEU A 45 -12.61 7.95 0.43
C LEU A 45 -13.00 6.79 -0.51
N HIS A 46 -12.08 5.86 -0.81
CA HIS A 46 -12.41 4.68 -1.61
C HIS A 46 -13.41 3.74 -0.93
N ARG A 47 -13.32 3.58 0.40
CA ARG A 47 -14.32 2.81 1.18
C ARG A 47 -15.69 3.48 1.14
N ALA A 48 -15.75 4.80 1.28
CA ALA A 48 -16.98 5.57 1.20
C ALA A 48 -17.62 5.45 -0.20
N GLU A 49 -16.81 5.52 -1.26
CA GLU A 49 -17.28 5.32 -2.64
C GLU A 49 -17.82 3.90 -2.89
N ALA A 50 -17.20 2.86 -2.30
CA ALA A 50 -17.69 1.49 -2.38
C ALA A 50 -19.09 1.36 -1.73
N VAL A 51 -19.26 1.95 -0.54
CA VAL A 51 -20.57 2.00 0.14
C VAL A 51 -21.60 2.76 -0.70
N ARG A 52 -21.24 3.94 -1.22
CA ARG A 52 -22.09 4.78 -2.06
C ARG A 52 -22.55 4.09 -3.33
N ALA A 53 -21.69 3.28 -3.95
CA ALA A 53 -21.98 2.53 -5.16
C ALA A 53 -22.57 1.13 -4.92
N HIS A 54 -22.86 0.78 -3.65
CA HIS A 54 -23.32 -0.56 -3.24
C HIS A 54 -22.42 -1.70 -3.73
N ARG A 55 -21.09 -1.49 -3.65
CA ARG A 55 -20.08 -2.46 -4.06
C ARG A 55 -19.46 -3.15 -2.86
N SER A 56 -19.22 -4.45 -3.01
CA SER A 56 -18.52 -5.24 -2.01
C SER A 56 -17.02 -4.92 -2.03
N PHE A 57 -16.41 -4.78 -0.85
CA PHE A 57 -14.97 -4.55 -0.76
C PHE A 57 -14.32 -5.34 0.37
N ALA A 58 -13.01 -5.58 0.24
CA ALA A 58 -12.16 -6.11 1.31
C ALA A 58 -10.85 -5.34 1.38
N VAL A 59 -10.26 -5.32 2.58
CA VAL A 59 -8.97 -4.70 2.85
C VAL A 59 -7.92 -5.80 3.00
N HIS A 60 -6.84 -5.70 2.22
CA HIS A 60 -5.73 -6.64 2.22
C HIS A 60 -4.44 -5.91 2.55
N VAL A 61 -3.88 -6.20 3.72
CA VAL A 61 -2.55 -5.71 4.07
C VAL A 61 -1.51 -6.51 3.28
N VAL A 62 -0.74 -5.82 2.46
CA VAL A 62 0.29 -6.43 1.60
C VAL A 62 1.63 -5.80 1.97
N ALA A 63 2.51 -6.56 2.64
CA ALA A 63 3.80 -6.08 3.15
C ALA A 63 4.76 -5.50 2.09
N GLY A 64 4.49 -5.75 0.80
CA GLY A 64 5.22 -5.12 -0.31
C GLY A 64 4.72 -3.72 -0.67
N LEU A 65 3.46 -3.41 -0.34
CA LEU A 65 2.78 -2.18 -0.72
C LEU A 65 2.63 -1.20 0.45
N GLU A 66 2.87 -1.59 1.70
CA GLU A 66 2.68 -0.70 2.86
C GLU A 66 3.69 0.47 2.95
N HIS A 67 4.79 0.40 2.21
CA HIS A 67 5.94 1.29 2.37
C HIS A 67 6.21 2.14 1.12
N ASP A 68 5.46 3.22 0.96
CA ASP A 68 5.79 4.26 -0.02
C ASP A 68 6.99 5.10 0.44
N LEU A 69 7.67 5.73 -0.52
CA LEU A 69 8.88 6.54 -0.30
C LEU A 69 8.59 8.03 -0.50
N ASP A 70 7.73 8.61 0.33
CA ASP A 70 7.29 10.01 0.19
C ASP A 70 8.14 11.00 0.96
N ARG A 71 8.73 10.57 2.09
CA ARG A 71 9.55 11.41 2.97
C ARG A 71 10.95 10.83 3.15
N PRO A 72 11.96 11.65 3.51
CA PRO A 72 13.33 11.16 3.73
C PRO A 72 13.41 10.01 4.75
N GLU A 73 12.54 9.99 5.77
CA GLU A 73 12.52 8.93 6.78
C GLU A 73 12.10 7.57 6.20
N ASP A 74 11.34 7.59 5.10
CA ASP A 74 10.89 6.37 4.42
C ASP A 74 12.04 5.68 3.66
N ILE A 75 13.01 6.45 3.17
CA ILE A 75 14.24 5.92 2.55
C ILE A 75 15.01 5.08 3.58
N ALA A 76 15.25 5.62 4.77
CA ALA A 76 15.97 4.90 5.81
C ALA A 76 15.24 3.61 6.22
N ARG A 77 13.91 3.69 6.40
CA ARG A 77 13.06 2.53 6.69
C ARG A 77 13.12 1.48 5.59
N PHE A 78 13.04 1.89 4.32
CA PHE A 78 13.13 1.00 3.17
C PHE A 78 14.49 0.31 3.08
N MET A 79 15.58 1.04 3.32
CA MET A 79 16.92 0.46 3.34
C MET A 79 17.08 -0.58 4.46
N GLN A 80 16.45 -0.38 5.62
CA GLN A 80 16.44 -1.35 6.72
C GLN A 80 15.69 -2.65 6.38
N LEU A 81 14.76 -2.65 5.42
CA LEU A 81 14.09 -3.89 4.96
C LEU A 81 15.06 -4.85 4.25
N GLY A 82 16.22 -4.37 3.77
CA GLY A 82 17.28 -5.21 3.21
C GLY A 82 16.90 -5.99 1.94
N ARG A 83 15.84 -5.58 1.23
CA ARG A 83 15.36 -6.25 0.02
C ARG A 83 16.23 -5.89 -1.17
N ASP A 84 16.84 -6.88 -1.82
CA ASP A 84 17.59 -6.65 -3.06
C ASP A 84 16.65 -6.19 -4.17
N THR A 85 16.75 -4.91 -4.51
CA THR A 85 15.91 -4.20 -5.48
C THR A 85 16.77 -3.20 -6.24
N ALA A 86 16.31 -2.79 -7.43
CA ALA A 86 16.98 -1.71 -8.17
C ALA A 86 17.04 -0.42 -7.35
N THR A 87 15.98 -0.10 -6.60
CA THR A 87 15.92 1.07 -5.72
C THR A 87 16.96 1.00 -4.60
N LEU A 88 17.12 -0.15 -3.94
CA LEU A 88 18.13 -0.29 -2.88
C LEU A 88 19.55 -0.12 -3.44
N ARG A 89 19.85 -0.76 -4.59
CA ARG A 89 21.17 -0.61 -5.24
C ARG A 89 21.46 0.84 -5.62
N LEU A 90 20.47 1.55 -6.15
CA LEU A 90 20.60 2.97 -6.46
C LEU A 90 20.82 3.82 -5.19
N LEU A 91 20.10 3.54 -4.10
CA LEU A 91 20.26 4.28 -2.84
C LEU A 91 21.65 4.12 -2.23
N GLN A 92 22.30 2.97 -2.42
CA GLN A 92 23.66 2.71 -1.97
C GLN A 92 24.72 3.57 -2.69
N GLU A 93 24.39 4.17 -3.83
CA GLU A 93 25.28 5.10 -4.54
C GLU A 93 25.22 6.53 -3.96
N PHE A 94 24.24 6.83 -3.09
CA PHE A 94 24.03 8.17 -2.54
C PHE A 94 24.49 8.27 -1.08
N THR A 95 25.55 9.06 -0.81
CA THR A 95 25.99 9.37 0.56
C THR A 95 24.88 9.99 1.42
N ALA A 96 23.91 10.69 0.83
CA ALA A 96 22.77 11.24 1.58
C ALA A 96 21.86 10.15 2.17
N ALA A 97 21.64 9.05 1.44
CA ALA A 97 20.82 7.94 1.89
C ALA A 97 21.51 7.18 3.04
N GLU A 98 22.83 7.00 2.97
CA GLU A 98 23.62 6.42 4.05
C GLU A 98 23.53 7.24 5.35
N ARG A 99 23.58 8.57 5.25
CA ARG A 99 23.42 9.45 6.43
C ARG A 99 22.02 9.33 7.05
N LEU A 100 20.98 9.25 6.22
CA LEU A 100 19.61 9.04 6.69
C LEU A 100 19.50 7.71 7.44
N LEU A 101 20.01 6.62 6.86
CA LEU A 101 20.05 5.31 7.49
C LEU A 101 20.79 5.32 8.84
N ALA A 102 21.96 5.97 8.91
CA ALA A 102 22.75 6.06 10.14
C ALA A 102 22.05 6.82 11.26
N SER A 103 21.17 7.78 10.93
CA SER A 103 20.39 8.55 11.89
C SER A 103 19.05 7.91 12.30
N ALA A 104 18.62 6.85 11.60
CA ALA A 104 17.30 6.28 11.79
C ALA A 104 17.25 5.28 12.96
N PRO A 105 16.17 5.26 13.74
CA PRO A 105 15.94 4.20 14.73
C PRO A 105 15.75 2.84 14.03
N PRO A 106 16.00 1.72 14.73
CA PRO A 106 15.68 0.39 14.19
C PRO A 106 14.20 0.23 13.84
N LEU A 107 13.89 -0.67 12.91
CA LEU A 107 12.51 -1.09 12.64
C LEU A 107 11.87 -1.64 13.93
N ALA A 108 10.67 -1.16 14.24
CA ALA A 108 9.83 -1.65 15.33
C ALA A 108 9.03 -2.89 14.90
#